data_AF-A0A945Y5C5-F1
#
_entry.id   AF-A0A945Y5C5-F1
#
_cell.length_a   1.000
_cell.length_b   1.000
_cell.length_c   1.000
_cell.angle_alpha   90.00
_cell.angle_beta   90.00
_cell.angle_gamma   90.00
#
_symmetry.space_group_name_H-M   'P 1'
#
loop_
_entity.id
_entity.type
_entity.pdbx_description
1 polymer ?
#
loop_
_entity_poly.entity_id
_entity_poly.type
_entity_poly.pdbx_seq_one_letter_code
_entity_poly.pdbx_strand_id
1 'polypeptide(L)'
;MAFASTNKEAKAHYQEAMKLSQKGDWTSAALEFMKAAQLNPKDSLIHANLGVAFSQSGMHKKALLSFEKALNLGYDSAGLRYNRGMSFARVKLLDEAIKELETALSMNRRMVKAEYDLGVLYDLQGNRDKALKQVQTLFKRNNKLAKKLYDQLDSPYTVVSVDDGGTLKGRVTLSGPVPRVRSFHLIHAPNIEYCSRISDGRGHRLLFDFTVSQNRGLKDTIIHLVNVEKGKPFSTKMQTFHVDRCRANRYVIGARNGENILLENTDPIQHEIATYEVRNIYSDQTSNRPLPEKSSQVRSVFVREDAEHFIVKCNLHPFLQTHAYLVQNPYYTVSDAEGNFSIENIPPGTYEVVAWHPFIPTQRSTITIPTKGDANVDFDFNGKDEKRKLYHDDIEGYRFNTWYDSKEKFYGGQRVDDPVEILQAFCDKEHLCEPSAD
;
A
#
# COMPACT_ATOMS: atom_id res chain seq x y z
N MET A 1 -21.85 -63.40 -2.93
CA MET A 1 -22.74 -62.44 -3.63
C MET A 1 -23.15 -61.25 -2.75
N ALA A 2 -23.49 -61.44 -1.46
CA ALA A 2 -23.89 -60.34 -0.56
C ALA A 2 -22.85 -59.21 -0.36
N PHE A 3 -21.55 -59.52 -0.26
CA PHE A 3 -20.50 -58.49 -0.15
C PHE A 3 -20.36 -57.61 -1.40
N ALA A 4 -20.71 -58.12 -2.58
CA ALA A 4 -20.62 -57.36 -3.83
C ALA A 4 -21.85 -56.44 -4.02
N SER A 5 -23.02 -56.83 -3.52
CA SER A 5 -24.22 -55.99 -3.55
C SER A 5 -24.13 -54.83 -2.56
N THR A 6 -23.65 -55.07 -1.34
CA THR A 6 -23.47 -54.02 -0.33
C THR A 6 -22.45 -52.95 -0.75
N ASN A 7 -21.38 -53.35 -1.45
CA ASN A 7 -20.38 -52.42 -1.96
C ASN A 7 -20.92 -51.56 -3.12
N LYS A 8 -21.80 -52.14 -3.96
CA LYS A 8 -22.48 -51.42 -5.04
C LYS A 8 -23.48 -50.40 -4.47
N GLU A 9 -24.23 -50.78 -3.45
CA GLU A 9 -25.15 -49.89 -2.73
C GLU A 9 -24.41 -48.75 -2.02
N ALA A 10 -23.31 -49.04 -1.33
CA ALA A 10 -22.46 -48.03 -0.70
C ALA A 10 -21.96 -46.99 -1.73
N LYS A 11 -21.53 -47.46 -2.90
CA LYS A 11 -21.08 -46.60 -4.00
C LYS A 11 -22.21 -45.73 -4.56
N ALA A 12 -23.43 -46.25 -4.66
CA ALA A 12 -24.59 -45.49 -5.12
C ALA A 12 -24.93 -44.36 -4.14
N HIS A 13 -25.00 -44.66 -2.84
CA HIS A 13 -25.20 -43.64 -1.80
C HIS A 13 -24.08 -42.59 -1.80
N TYR A 14 -22.82 -43.00 -1.95
CA TYR A 14 -21.69 -42.08 -2.07
C TYR A 14 -21.81 -41.15 -3.30
N GLN A 15 -22.20 -41.69 -4.46
CA GLN A 15 -22.37 -40.89 -5.68
C GLN A 15 -23.50 -39.86 -5.56
N GLU A 16 -24.63 -40.25 -4.96
CA GLU A 16 -25.73 -39.31 -4.71
C GLU A 16 -25.30 -38.23 -3.69
N ALA A 17 -24.59 -38.61 -2.63
CA ALA A 17 -24.03 -37.66 -1.66
C ALA A 17 -23.08 -36.63 -2.32
N MET A 18 -22.24 -37.07 -3.26
CA MET A 18 -21.38 -36.18 -4.04
C MET A 18 -22.18 -35.22 -4.92
N LYS A 19 -23.25 -35.69 -5.56
CA LYS A 19 -24.14 -34.85 -6.38
C LYS A 19 -24.87 -33.82 -5.53
N LEU A 20 -25.35 -34.20 -4.35
CA LEU A 20 -25.96 -33.29 -3.38
C LEU A 20 -24.96 -32.25 -2.86
N SER A 21 -23.72 -32.68 -2.58
CA SER A 21 -22.62 -31.79 -2.18
C SER A 21 -22.31 -30.75 -3.26
N GLN A 22 -22.30 -31.14 -4.54
CA GLN A 22 -22.11 -30.21 -5.66
C GLN A 22 -23.24 -29.19 -5.77
N LYS A 23 -24.47 -29.56 -5.38
CA LYS A 23 -25.61 -28.65 -5.30
C LYS A 23 -25.63 -27.79 -4.03
N GLY A 24 -24.69 -28.02 -3.09
CA GLY A 24 -24.65 -27.34 -1.79
C GLY A 24 -25.70 -27.85 -0.78
N ASP A 25 -26.40 -28.94 -1.06
CA ASP A 25 -27.30 -29.58 -0.09
C ASP A 25 -26.52 -30.48 0.86
N TRP A 26 -25.81 -29.84 1.79
CA TRP A 26 -24.90 -30.50 2.72
C TRP A 26 -25.61 -31.39 3.74
N THR A 27 -26.86 -31.05 4.10
CA THR A 27 -27.65 -31.83 5.06
C THR A 27 -28.06 -33.17 4.45
N SER A 28 -28.62 -33.17 3.23
CA SER A 28 -28.97 -34.40 2.53
C SER A 28 -27.72 -35.20 2.14
N ALA A 29 -26.65 -34.51 1.72
CA ALA A 29 -25.37 -35.17 1.43
C ALA A 29 -24.81 -35.91 2.65
N ALA A 30 -24.88 -35.31 3.84
CA ALA A 30 -24.43 -35.97 5.08
C ALA A 30 -25.24 -37.24 5.36
N LEU A 31 -26.57 -37.24 5.14
CA LEU A 31 -27.41 -38.44 5.32
C LEU A 31 -27.01 -39.56 4.34
N GLU A 32 -26.78 -39.24 3.07
CA GLU A 32 -26.36 -40.21 2.07
C GLU A 32 -24.94 -40.73 2.33
N PHE A 33 -24.00 -39.87 2.76
CA PHE A 33 -22.68 -40.30 3.20
C PHE A 33 -22.74 -41.18 4.47
N MET A 34 -23.66 -40.93 5.40
CA MET A 34 -23.86 -41.80 6.57
C MET A 34 -24.32 -43.20 6.15
N LYS A 35 -25.27 -43.31 5.20
CA LYS A 35 -25.70 -44.61 4.63
C LYS A 35 -24.52 -45.32 3.96
N ALA A 36 -23.74 -44.60 3.15
CA ALA A 36 -22.54 -45.15 2.52
C ALA A 36 -21.50 -45.64 3.55
N ALA A 37 -21.29 -44.89 4.64
CA ALA A 37 -20.38 -45.25 5.73
C ALA A 37 -20.87 -46.45 6.56
N GLN A 38 -22.19 -46.64 6.70
CA GLN A 38 -22.75 -47.84 7.34
C GLN A 38 -22.50 -49.10 6.52
N LEU A 39 -22.63 -49.00 5.19
CA LEU A 39 -22.44 -50.11 4.27
C LEU A 39 -20.95 -50.44 4.02
N ASN A 40 -20.08 -49.43 4.04
CA ASN A 40 -18.63 -49.60 3.91
C ASN A 40 -17.85 -48.78 4.98
N PRO A 41 -17.76 -49.27 6.22
CA PRO A 41 -17.22 -48.50 7.34
C PRO A 41 -15.70 -48.34 7.33
N LYS A 42 -14.97 -49.06 6.46
CA LYS A 42 -13.50 -49.00 6.35
C LYS A 42 -13.02 -48.08 5.21
N ASP A 43 -13.94 -47.52 4.42
CA ASP A 43 -13.56 -46.57 3.38
C ASP A 43 -13.27 -45.20 3.98
N SER A 44 -11.99 -44.84 4.00
CA SER A 44 -11.49 -43.60 4.58
C SER A 44 -12.01 -42.35 3.84
N LEU A 45 -12.24 -42.44 2.53
CA LEU A 45 -12.71 -41.31 1.71
C LEU A 45 -14.17 -40.97 2.01
N ILE A 46 -15.00 -41.98 2.28
CA ILE A 46 -16.40 -41.76 2.71
C ILE A 46 -16.42 -40.96 4.01
N HIS A 47 -15.61 -41.36 5.01
CA HIS A 47 -15.55 -40.64 6.28
C HIS A 47 -14.99 -39.21 6.13
N ALA A 48 -14.00 -39.01 5.25
CA ALA A 48 -13.49 -37.68 4.95
C ALA A 48 -14.58 -36.77 4.37
N ASN A 49 -15.30 -37.24 3.35
CA ASN A 49 -16.36 -36.47 2.71
C ASN A 49 -17.59 -36.29 3.62
N LEU A 50 -17.90 -37.28 4.45
CA LEU A 50 -18.90 -37.15 5.51
C LEU A 50 -18.52 -36.03 6.50
N GLY A 51 -17.25 -35.96 6.89
CA GLY A 51 -16.73 -34.87 7.71
C GLY A 51 -16.88 -33.50 7.05
N VAL A 52 -16.60 -33.40 5.74
CA VAL A 52 -16.83 -32.15 4.97
C VAL A 52 -18.31 -31.78 4.98
N ALA A 53 -19.22 -32.71 4.70
CA ALA A 53 -20.66 -32.46 4.70
C ALA A 53 -21.17 -32.01 6.09
N PHE A 54 -20.71 -32.64 7.17
CA PHE A 54 -21.01 -32.19 8.53
C PHE A 54 -20.44 -30.80 8.84
N SER A 55 -19.23 -30.48 8.38
CA SER A 55 -18.63 -29.17 8.60
C SER A 55 -19.42 -28.08 7.88
N GLN A 56 -19.83 -28.32 6.63
CA GLN A 56 -20.59 -27.36 5.82
C GLN A 56 -22.04 -27.19 6.31
N SER A 57 -22.61 -28.21 6.96
CA SER A 57 -23.93 -28.13 7.61
C SER A 57 -23.88 -27.59 9.05
N GLY A 58 -22.73 -27.11 9.53
CA GLY A 58 -22.55 -26.54 10.87
C GLY A 58 -22.43 -27.57 12.02
N MET A 59 -22.47 -28.87 11.71
CA MET A 59 -22.33 -29.95 12.68
C MET A 59 -20.85 -30.23 13.00
N HIS A 60 -20.10 -29.22 13.43
CA HIS A 60 -18.64 -29.26 13.56
C HIS A 60 -18.12 -30.37 14.49
N LYS A 61 -18.80 -30.67 15.60
CA LYS A 61 -18.40 -31.79 16.48
C LYS A 61 -18.49 -33.15 15.77
N LYS A 62 -19.53 -33.37 14.97
CA LYS A 62 -19.68 -34.60 14.16
C LYS A 62 -18.64 -34.64 13.05
N ALA A 63 -18.35 -33.48 12.43
CA ALA A 63 -17.31 -33.36 11.43
C ALA A 63 -15.94 -33.81 11.97
N LEU A 64 -15.56 -33.36 13.17
CA LEU A 64 -14.30 -33.73 13.81
C LEU A 64 -14.18 -35.25 14.03
N LEU A 65 -15.24 -35.91 14.49
CA LEU A 65 -15.27 -37.37 14.66
C LEU A 65 -15.11 -38.11 13.32
N SER A 66 -15.77 -37.64 12.26
CA SER A 66 -15.63 -38.22 10.92
C SER A 66 -14.24 -38.01 10.33
N PHE A 67 -13.64 -36.82 10.52
CA PHE A 67 -12.26 -36.56 10.10
C PHE A 67 -11.25 -37.41 10.85
N GLU A 68 -11.43 -37.59 12.16
CA GLU A 68 -10.58 -38.49 12.96
C GLU A 68 -10.70 -39.94 12.49
N LYS A 69 -11.90 -40.41 12.19
CA LYS A 69 -12.12 -41.74 11.59
C LYS A 69 -11.38 -41.89 10.27
N ALA A 70 -11.47 -40.90 9.38
CA ALA A 70 -10.78 -40.91 8.08
C ALA A 70 -9.25 -40.96 8.24
N LEU A 71 -8.70 -40.17 9.17
CA LEU A 71 -7.27 -40.18 9.51
C LEU A 71 -6.82 -41.55 10.06
N ASN A 72 -7.59 -42.15 10.97
CA ASN A 72 -7.30 -43.47 11.54
C ASN A 72 -7.37 -44.59 10.48
N LEU A 73 -8.13 -44.39 9.40
CA LEU A 73 -8.19 -45.29 8.25
C LEU A 73 -7.15 -44.97 7.16
N GLY A 74 -6.26 -44.00 7.40
CA GLY A 74 -5.12 -43.68 6.54
C GLY A 74 -5.34 -42.59 5.49
N TYR A 75 -6.48 -41.88 5.51
CA TYR A 75 -6.69 -40.75 4.60
C TYR A 75 -6.22 -39.44 5.23
N ASP A 76 -5.01 -39.02 4.86
CA ASP A 76 -4.44 -37.74 5.24
C ASP A 76 -4.16 -36.88 4.00
N SER A 77 -4.77 -35.69 3.96
CA SER A 77 -4.62 -34.75 2.85
C SER A 77 -4.70 -33.33 3.35
N ALA A 78 -4.04 -32.40 2.65
CA ALA A 78 -4.08 -30.99 2.99
C ALA A 78 -5.53 -30.44 3.06
N GLY A 79 -6.42 -30.92 2.18
CA GLY A 79 -7.83 -30.55 2.19
C GLY A 79 -8.60 -31.07 3.41
N LEU A 80 -8.32 -32.30 3.86
CA LEU A 80 -8.89 -32.82 5.10
C LEU A 80 -8.39 -32.02 6.31
N ARG A 81 -7.07 -31.80 6.41
CA ARG A 81 -6.44 -31.00 7.48
C ARG A 81 -7.06 -29.60 7.56
N TYR A 82 -7.21 -28.93 6.42
CA TYR A 82 -7.89 -27.64 6.33
C TYR A 82 -9.32 -27.67 6.87
N ASN A 83 -10.17 -28.59 6.40
CA ASN A 83 -11.57 -28.67 6.83
C ASN A 83 -11.70 -29.06 8.32
N ARG A 84 -10.80 -29.91 8.82
CA ARG A 84 -10.71 -30.27 10.23
C ARG A 84 -10.31 -29.06 11.07
N GLY A 85 -9.30 -28.29 10.65
CA GLY A 85 -8.89 -27.05 11.30
C GLY A 85 -10.01 -26.01 11.36
N MET A 86 -10.75 -25.81 10.27
CA MET A 86 -11.91 -24.93 10.26
C MET A 86 -13.03 -25.42 11.20
N SER A 87 -13.22 -26.73 11.35
CA SER A 87 -14.18 -27.29 12.31
C SER A 87 -13.74 -27.06 13.76
N PHE A 88 -12.45 -27.20 14.07
CA PHE A 88 -11.88 -26.85 15.38
C PHE A 88 -12.08 -25.37 15.72
N ALA A 89 -11.80 -24.47 14.77
CA ALA A 89 -12.00 -23.03 14.94
C ALA A 89 -13.46 -22.69 15.30
N ARG A 90 -14.43 -23.35 14.64
CA ARG A 90 -15.87 -23.15 14.88
C ARG A 90 -16.33 -23.66 16.25
N VAL A 91 -15.64 -24.62 16.84
CA VAL A 91 -15.89 -25.07 18.23
C VAL A 91 -14.99 -24.36 19.26
N LYS A 92 -14.31 -23.27 18.86
CA LYS A 92 -13.42 -22.43 19.69
C LYS A 92 -12.17 -23.14 20.23
N LEU A 93 -11.75 -24.22 19.56
CA LEU A 93 -10.48 -24.91 19.82
C LEU A 93 -9.42 -24.32 18.89
N LEU A 94 -8.90 -23.14 19.25
CA LEU A 94 -8.04 -22.33 18.37
C LEU A 94 -6.67 -22.96 18.14
N ASP A 95 -6.04 -23.53 19.16
CA ASP A 95 -4.71 -24.13 19.06
C ASP A 95 -4.70 -25.35 18.14
N GLU A 96 -5.72 -26.21 18.26
CA GLU A 96 -5.93 -27.36 17.38
C GLU A 96 -6.21 -26.90 15.94
N ALA A 97 -7.01 -25.84 15.78
CA ALA A 97 -7.30 -25.28 14.46
C ALA A 97 -6.04 -24.78 13.75
N ILE A 98 -5.20 -24.01 14.47
CA ILE A 98 -3.91 -23.50 13.97
C ILE A 98 -3.02 -24.67 13.57
N LYS A 99 -2.84 -25.68 14.43
CA LYS A 99 -2.00 -26.84 14.14
C LYS A 99 -2.45 -27.59 12.88
N GLU A 100 -3.75 -27.77 12.68
CA GLU A 100 -4.29 -28.42 11.48
C GLU A 100 -4.07 -27.55 10.21
N LEU A 101 -4.23 -26.23 10.30
CA LEU A 101 -3.96 -25.32 9.16
C LEU A 101 -2.47 -25.26 8.82
N GLU A 102 -1.58 -25.23 9.80
CA GLU A 102 -0.13 -25.32 9.60
C GLU A 102 0.26 -26.64 8.94
N THR A 103 -0.34 -27.75 9.39
CA THR A 103 -0.14 -29.06 8.77
C THR A 103 -0.63 -29.03 7.31
N ALA A 104 -1.82 -28.47 7.04
CA ALA A 104 -2.34 -28.33 5.68
C ALA A 104 -1.39 -27.52 4.77
N LEU A 105 -0.85 -26.40 5.26
CA LEU A 105 0.10 -25.56 4.53
C LEU A 105 1.48 -26.23 4.35
N SER A 106 1.90 -27.07 5.30
CA SER A 106 3.13 -27.86 5.16
C SER A 106 3.01 -28.89 4.03
N MET A 107 1.83 -29.51 3.87
CA MET A 107 1.53 -30.47 2.81
C MET A 107 1.29 -29.78 1.45
N ASN A 108 0.59 -28.64 1.46
CA ASN A 108 0.32 -27.85 0.27
C ASN A 108 0.43 -26.35 0.55
N ARG A 109 1.64 -25.82 0.33
CA ARG A 109 1.95 -24.39 0.49
C ARG A 109 1.11 -23.48 -0.41
N ARG A 110 0.46 -24.00 -1.47
CA ARG A 110 -0.33 -23.19 -2.43
C ARG A 110 -1.73 -22.83 -1.93
N MET A 111 -2.17 -23.32 -0.77
CA MET A 111 -3.50 -23.05 -0.22
C MET A 111 -3.64 -21.62 0.33
N VAL A 112 -3.86 -20.64 -0.55
CA VAL A 112 -4.02 -19.21 -0.18
C VAL A 112 -5.13 -18.99 0.85
N LYS A 113 -6.23 -19.76 0.76
CA LYS A 113 -7.32 -19.67 1.73
C LYS A 113 -6.90 -20.13 3.13
N ALA A 114 -6.09 -21.20 3.22
CA ALA A 114 -5.56 -21.69 4.50
C ALA A 114 -4.59 -20.67 5.12
N GLU A 115 -3.77 -19.99 4.32
CA GLU A 115 -2.89 -18.90 4.79
C GLU A 115 -3.70 -17.72 5.36
N TYR A 116 -4.77 -17.31 4.67
CA TYR A 116 -5.67 -16.26 5.16
C TYR A 116 -6.37 -16.66 6.45
N ASP A 117 -6.98 -17.86 6.48
CA ASP A 117 -7.68 -18.35 7.66
C ASP A 117 -6.71 -18.53 8.85
N LEU A 118 -5.47 -18.98 8.61
CA LEU A 118 -4.42 -19.06 9.64
C LEU A 118 -4.07 -17.68 10.20
N GLY A 119 -3.94 -16.67 9.35
CA GLY A 119 -3.74 -15.28 9.78
C GLY A 119 -4.87 -14.76 10.67
N VAL A 120 -6.12 -15.05 10.30
CA VAL A 120 -7.30 -14.71 11.12
C VAL A 120 -7.27 -15.45 12.46
N LEU A 121 -6.91 -16.73 12.49
CA LEU A 121 -6.82 -17.47 13.76
C LEU A 121 -5.70 -16.95 14.66
N TYR A 122 -4.56 -16.54 14.10
CA TYR A 122 -3.49 -15.91 14.86
C TYR A 122 -3.90 -14.59 15.48
N ASP A 123 -4.65 -13.77 14.74
CA ASP A 123 -5.22 -12.53 15.26
C ASP A 123 -6.22 -12.80 16.41
N LEU A 124 -7.11 -13.79 16.24
CA LEU A 124 -8.04 -14.22 17.31
C LEU A 124 -7.32 -14.78 18.56
N GLN A 125 -6.11 -15.33 18.41
CA GLN A 125 -5.28 -15.77 19.53
C GLN A 125 -4.54 -14.59 20.21
N GLY A 126 -4.66 -13.37 19.67
CA GLY A 126 -3.89 -12.19 20.11
C GLY A 126 -2.44 -12.20 19.62
N ASN A 127 -2.08 -13.10 18.69
CA ASN A 127 -0.73 -13.19 18.14
C ASN A 127 -0.59 -12.36 16.87
N ARG A 128 -0.56 -11.04 17.05
CA ARG A 128 -0.45 -10.04 15.97
C ARG A 128 0.76 -10.28 15.07
N ASP A 129 1.93 -10.57 15.64
CA ASP A 129 3.16 -10.76 14.87
C ASP A 129 3.05 -11.92 13.87
N LYS A 130 2.43 -13.02 14.29
CA LYS A 130 2.17 -14.15 13.39
C LYS A 130 1.11 -13.79 12.34
N ALA A 131 0.07 -13.03 12.69
CA ALA A 131 -0.91 -12.55 11.73
C ALA A 131 -0.29 -11.62 10.67
N LEU A 132 0.61 -10.70 11.07
CA LEU A 132 1.36 -9.84 10.15
C LEU A 132 2.27 -10.64 9.22
N LYS A 133 2.92 -11.71 9.69
CA LYS A 133 3.67 -12.64 8.82
C LYS A 133 2.78 -13.29 7.75
N GLN A 134 1.53 -13.61 8.10
CA GLN A 134 0.55 -14.11 7.12
C GLN A 134 0.14 -13.02 6.12
N VAL A 135 -0.04 -11.77 6.56
CA VAL A 135 -0.24 -10.61 5.65
C VAL A 135 0.91 -10.50 4.66
N GLN A 136 2.16 -10.52 5.13
CA GLN A 136 3.35 -10.42 4.27
C GLN A 136 3.42 -11.57 3.24
N THR A 137 3.07 -12.79 3.66
CA THR A 137 3.04 -13.95 2.76
C THR A 137 1.93 -13.85 1.73
N LEU A 138 0.74 -13.39 2.15
CA LEU A 138 -0.39 -13.14 1.26
C LEU A 138 -0.11 -11.98 0.30
N PHE A 139 0.63 -10.96 0.70
CA PHE A 139 0.90 -9.79 -0.14
C PHE A 139 1.48 -10.18 -1.50
N LYS A 140 2.40 -11.15 -1.51
CA LYS A 140 3.06 -11.69 -2.71
C LYS A 140 2.16 -12.59 -3.57
N ARG A 141 1.07 -13.13 -3.01
CA ARG A 141 0.28 -14.23 -3.60
C ARG A 141 -1.14 -13.83 -3.94
N ASN A 142 -1.73 -12.97 -3.12
CA ASN A 142 -3.08 -12.46 -3.22
C ASN A 142 -3.19 -11.17 -2.41
N ASN A 143 -2.83 -10.05 -3.04
CA ASN A 143 -2.82 -8.72 -2.43
C ASN A 143 -4.20 -8.33 -1.84
N LYS A 144 -5.30 -8.76 -2.47
CA LYS A 144 -6.67 -8.51 -1.96
C LYS A 144 -6.92 -9.16 -0.60
N LEU A 145 -6.50 -10.42 -0.42
CA LEU A 145 -6.63 -11.11 0.87
C LEU A 145 -5.63 -10.59 1.91
N ALA A 146 -4.42 -10.21 1.48
CA ALA A 146 -3.45 -9.56 2.35
C ALA A 146 -4.01 -8.27 2.94
N LYS A 147 -4.56 -7.39 2.09
CA LYS A 147 -5.22 -6.16 2.53
C LYS A 147 -6.40 -6.45 3.44
N LYS A 148 -7.25 -7.41 3.06
CA LYS A 148 -8.40 -7.80 3.88
C LYS A 148 -7.98 -8.25 5.28
N LEU A 149 -6.93 -9.07 5.39
CA LEU A 149 -6.41 -9.50 6.69
C LEU A 149 -5.81 -8.33 7.46
N TYR A 150 -4.97 -7.52 6.81
CA TYR A 150 -4.32 -6.36 7.43
C TYR A 150 -5.33 -5.36 7.99
N ASP A 151 -6.40 -5.05 7.24
CA ASP A 151 -7.45 -4.13 7.66
C ASP A 151 -8.26 -4.66 8.87
N GLN A 152 -8.18 -5.96 9.20
CA GLN A 152 -8.80 -6.57 10.38
C GLN A 152 -7.93 -6.46 11.63
N LEU A 153 -6.60 -6.30 11.47
CA LEU A 153 -5.69 -6.31 12.61
C LEU A 153 -5.72 -4.95 13.33
N ASP A 154 -5.85 -4.96 14.66
CA ASP A 154 -5.91 -3.73 15.45
C ASP A 154 -4.63 -2.89 15.29
N SER A 155 -4.76 -1.57 15.19
CA SER A 155 -3.58 -0.69 15.13
C SER A 155 -2.83 -0.72 16.47
N PRO A 156 -1.48 -0.74 16.50
CA PRO A 156 -0.73 -0.55 17.74
C PRO A 156 -0.92 0.86 18.33
N TYR A 157 -1.37 1.82 17.53
CA TYR A 157 -1.67 3.18 17.96
C TYR A 157 -3.05 3.28 18.62
N THR A 158 -3.08 3.79 19.85
CA THR A 158 -4.31 3.96 20.64
C THR A 158 -4.86 5.39 20.53
N VAL A 159 -6.13 5.52 20.13
CA VAL A 159 -6.78 6.84 20.06
C VAL A 159 -7.25 7.28 21.43
N VAL A 160 -6.81 8.46 21.87
CA VAL A 160 -7.22 9.12 23.13
C VAL A 160 -7.44 10.62 22.89
N SER A 161 -8.19 11.28 23.78
CA SER A 161 -8.23 12.75 23.78
C SER A 161 -6.86 13.31 24.21
N VAL A 162 -6.48 14.45 23.65
CA VAL A 162 -5.22 15.15 23.98
C VAL A 162 -5.56 16.57 24.40
N ASP A 163 -5.97 16.71 25.67
CA ASP A 163 -6.51 17.96 26.22
C ASP A 163 -5.40 18.96 26.62
N ASP A 164 -4.18 18.45 26.80
CA ASP A 164 -3.00 19.17 27.26
C ASP A 164 -1.89 19.22 26.20
N GLY A 165 -2.25 18.97 24.94
CA GLY A 165 -1.32 18.86 23.84
C GLY A 165 -0.53 20.13 23.57
N GLY A 166 0.78 19.97 23.35
CA GLY A 166 1.66 21.04 22.89
C GLY A 166 1.73 21.12 21.36
N THR A 167 2.52 22.07 20.87
CA THR A 167 2.75 22.31 19.44
C THR A 167 4.24 22.22 19.13
N LEU A 168 4.58 21.51 18.05
CA LEU A 168 5.92 21.51 17.48
C LEU A 168 5.93 22.42 16.25
N LYS A 169 6.85 23.37 16.19
CA LYS A 169 7.06 24.26 15.05
C LYS A 169 8.52 24.21 14.61
N GLY A 170 8.78 24.69 13.41
CA GLY A 170 10.14 24.85 12.94
C GLY A 170 10.21 25.09 11.45
N ARG A 171 11.43 25.01 10.94
CA ARG A 171 11.73 25.25 9.54
C ARG A 171 12.71 24.22 9.01
N VAL A 172 12.45 23.80 7.78
CA VAL A 172 13.36 22.98 6.99
C VAL A 172 14.07 23.86 5.99
N THR A 173 15.40 23.83 5.99
CA THR A 173 16.24 24.52 5.02
C THR A 173 17.03 23.53 4.18
N LEU A 174 17.42 23.98 2.98
CA LEU A 174 18.44 23.34 2.19
C LEU A 174 19.65 24.27 2.14
N SER A 175 20.79 23.89 2.69
CA SER A 175 22.09 24.54 2.52
C SER A 175 22.87 23.92 1.34
N GLY A 176 23.96 24.57 0.91
CA GLY A 176 24.78 24.10 -0.22
C GLY A 176 24.18 24.36 -1.61
N PRO A 177 24.67 23.68 -2.66
CA PRO A 177 24.14 23.86 -4.01
C PRO A 177 22.72 23.31 -4.10
N VAL A 178 21.81 24.00 -4.79
CA VAL A 178 20.47 23.46 -5.04
C VAL A 178 20.58 22.36 -6.09
N PRO A 179 20.07 21.16 -5.81
CA PRO A 179 20.05 20.08 -6.79
C PRO A 179 19.38 20.49 -8.10
N ARG A 180 20.02 20.18 -9.24
CA ARG A 180 19.54 20.64 -10.55
C ARG A 180 18.16 20.08 -10.89
N VAL A 181 17.37 20.89 -11.60
CA VAL A 181 16.08 20.50 -12.18
C VAL A 181 16.29 19.43 -13.26
N ARG A 182 15.31 18.52 -13.40
CA ARG A 182 15.29 17.57 -14.52
C ARG A 182 14.41 18.11 -15.65
N SER A 183 14.88 18.01 -16.87
CA SER A 183 14.15 18.45 -18.07
C SER A 183 13.78 17.27 -18.96
N PHE A 184 12.52 17.18 -19.36
CA PHE A 184 12.01 16.13 -20.22
C PHE A 184 11.53 16.72 -21.55
N HIS A 185 11.99 16.18 -22.68
CA HIS A 185 11.53 16.61 -24.00
C HIS A 185 10.06 16.24 -24.21
N LEU A 186 9.23 17.22 -24.58
CA LEU A 186 7.81 17.02 -24.86
C LEU A 186 7.54 16.76 -26.35
N ILE A 187 8.54 16.88 -27.24
CA ILE A 187 8.38 16.67 -28.70
C ILE A 187 7.94 15.25 -29.05
N HIS A 188 8.33 14.25 -28.27
CA HIS A 188 7.91 12.86 -28.49
C HIS A 188 6.55 12.54 -27.85
N ALA A 189 5.88 13.51 -27.24
CA ALA A 189 4.60 13.27 -26.60
C ALA A 189 3.48 13.12 -27.65
N PRO A 190 2.58 12.13 -27.49
CA PRO A 190 1.57 11.80 -28.49
C PRO A 190 0.52 12.89 -28.69
N ASN A 191 0.35 13.82 -27.73
CA ASN A 191 -0.62 14.91 -27.79
C ASN A 191 0.09 16.26 -27.84
N ILE A 192 0.69 16.58 -28.99
CA ILE A 192 1.53 17.79 -29.16
C ILE A 192 0.76 19.10 -28.89
N GLU A 193 -0.54 19.15 -29.19
CA GLU A 193 -1.39 20.34 -28.98
C GLU A 193 -1.56 20.67 -27.49
N TYR A 194 -1.70 19.65 -26.66
CA TYR A 194 -1.79 19.84 -25.22
C TYR A 194 -0.41 19.94 -24.57
N CYS A 195 0.50 19.02 -24.92
CA CYS A 195 1.83 18.91 -24.32
C CYS A 195 2.67 20.17 -24.56
N SER A 196 2.61 20.76 -25.76
CA SER A 196 3.42 21.95 -26.04
C SER A 196 3.02 23.15 -25.15
N ARG A 197 1.75 23.25 -24.74
CA ARG A 197 1.25 24.34 -23.88
C ARG A 197 1.73 24.27 -22.43
N ILE A 198 2.12 23.09 -21.95
CA ILE A 198 2.63 22.87 -20.58
C ILE A 198 4.16 22.80 -20.53
N SER A 199 4.82 23.23 -21.62
CA SER A 199 6.26 23.35 -21.74
C SER A 199 6.80 24.63 -21.06
N ASP A 200 8.08 24.58 -20.70
CA ASP A 200 8.91 25.69 -20.24
C ASP A 200 9.16 26.84 -21.23
N GLY A 201 8.53 26.83 -22.42
CA GLY A 201 8.81 27.79 -23.49
C GLY A 201 9.71 27.25 -24.59
N ARG A 202 10.51 26.21 -24.29
CA ARG A 202 11.56 25.66 -25.17
C ARG A 202 11.31 24.20 -25.53
N GLY A 203 10.09 23.69 -25.37
CA GLY A 203 9.71 22.32 -25.69
C GLY A 203 10.03 21.28 -24.59
N HIS A 204 10.32 21.70 -23.36
CA HIS A 204 10.61 20.80 -22.23
C HIS A 204 9.60 20.90 -21.10
N ARG A 205 9.43 19.82 -20.35
CA ARG A 205 8.77 19.79 -19.04
C ARG A 205 9.82 19.77 -17.96
N LEU A 206 9.75 20.70 -17.02
CA LEU A 206 10.65 20.75 -15.87
C LEU A 206 10.06 19.99 -14.68
N LEU A 207 10.94 19.27 -13.98
CA LEU A 207 10.62 18.58 -12.74
C LEU A 207 11.60 18.99 -11.66
N PHE A 208 11.07 19.75 -10.70
CA PHE A 208 11.79 20.16 -9.51
C PHE A 208 11.59 19.11 -8.42
N ASP A 209 12.52 18.15 -8.34
CA ASP A 209 12.51 17.17 -7.24
C ASP A 209 12.85 17.81 -5.88
N PHE A 210 13.50 18.98 -5.91
CA PHE A 210 13.74 19.86 -4.76
C PHE A 210 13.11 21.21 -5.09
N THR A 211 12.18 21.67 -4.25
CA THR A 211 11.58 23.01 -4.36
C THR A 211 12.09 23.84 -3.19
N VAL A 212 12.96 24.80 -3.48
CA VAL A 212 13.65 25.62 -2.47
C VAL A 212 13.26 27.07 -2.63
N SER A 213 12.89 27.79 -1.57
CA SER A 213 12.60 29.23 -1.65
C SER A 213 13.88 30.09 -1.69
N GLN A 214 13.73 31.38 -2.01
CA GLN A 214 14.84 32.36 -2.00
C GLN A 214 15.56 32.42 -0.65
N ASN A 215 14.83 32.29 0.46
CA ASN A 215 15.38 32.24 1.83
C ASN A 215 15.78 30.82 2.26
N ARG A 216 16.10 29.94 1.29
CA ARG A 216 16.62 28.57 1.47
C ARG A 216 15.68 27.59 2.17
N GLY A 217 14.39 27.91 2.25
CA GLY A 217 13.38 27.00 2.80
C GLY A 217 13.12 25.83 1.86
N LEU A 218 13.06 24.61 2.38
CA LEU A 218 12.83 23.40 1.59
C LEU A 218 11.37 22.94 1.75
N LYS A 219 10.61 23.00 0.65
CA LYS A 219 9.24 22.49 0.56
C LYS A 219 9.22 20.96 0.43
N ASP A 220 8.05 20.37 0.66
CA ASP A 220 7.76 18.94 0.39
C ASP A 220 8.60 17.98 1.25
N THR A 221 8.98 18.41 2.46
CA THR A 221 9.61 17.55 3.48
C THR A 221 8.57 17.05 4.46
N ILE A 222 8.53 15.75 4.73
CA ILE A 222 7.70 15.19 5.81
C ILE A 222 8.42 15.37 7.13
N ILE A 223 7.75 16.03 8.08
CA ILE A 223 8.17 16.05 9.48
C ILE A 223 7.19 15.17 10.24
N HIS A 224 7.67 14.17 10.96
CA HIS A 224 6.81 13.34 11.79
C HIS A 224 7.48 12.92 13.09
N LEU A 225 6.66 12.64 14.10
CA LEU A 225 7.11 12.05 15.35
C LEU A 225 7.14 10.53 15.21
N VAL A 226 8.14 9.89 15.82
CA VAL A 226 8.18 8.42 15.95
C VAL A 226 7.81 7.99 17.36
N ASN A 227 7.43 6.71 17.51
CA ASN A 227 7.13 6.07 18.79
C ASN A 227 6.02 6.77 19.61
N VAL A 228 5.09 7.45 18.94
CA VAL A 228 3.87 7.94 19.59
C VAL A 228 2.87 6.79 19.69
N GLU A 229 2.70 6.23 20.88
CA GLU A 229 1.83 5.06 21.11
C GLU A 229 0.34 5.43 21.22
N LYS A 230 0.04 6.65 21.69
CA LYS A 230 -1.33 7.12 21.91
C LYS A 230 -1.49 8.61 21.62
N GLY A 231 -2.66 9.01 21.13
CA GLY A 231 -2.99 10.41 20.91
C GLY A 231 -4.25 10.63 20.06
N LYS A 232 -4.31 11.77 19.36
CA LYS A 232 -5.44 12.15 18.50
C LYS A 232 -5.69 11.12 17.38
N PRO A 233 -6.90 10.99 16.83
CA PRO A 233 -7.14 10.08 15.70
C PRO A 233 -6.43 10.55 14.42
N PHE A 234 -6.18 9.63 13.49
CA PHE A 234 -5.90 9.98 12.10
C PHE A 234 -7.07 10.77 11.51
N SER A 235 -6.76 11.67 10.57
CA SER A 235 -7.78 12.38 9.80
C SER A 235 -8.71 11.37 9.12
N THR A 236 -10.02 11.57 9.27
CA THR A 236 -11.04 10.78 8.56
C THR A 236 -11.27 11.28 7.14
N LYS A 237 -10.76 12.48 6.81
CA LYS A 237 -10.86 13.06 5.47
C LYS A 237 -9.89 12.34 4.54
N MET A 238 -10.44 11.70 3.51
CA MET A 238 -9.67 11.10 2.44
C MET A 238 -8.78 12.14 1.77
N GLN A 239 -7.50 11.81 1.58
CA GLN A 239 -6.58 12.68 0.86
C GLN A 239 -6.91 12.65 -0.64
N THR A 240 -7.12 13.83 -1.22
CA THR A 240 -7.39 14.01 -2.65
C THR A 240 -6.19 14.60 -3.37
N PHE A 241 -5.87 14.03 -4.52
CA PHE A 241 -4.75 14.36 -5.39
C PHE A 241 -5.31 14.80 -6.74
N HIS A 242 -4.99 16.02 -7.13
CA HIS A 242 -5.39 16.53 -8.44
C HIS A 242 -4.22 16.38 -9.39
N VAL A 243 -4.48 15.66 -10.48
CA VAL A 243 -3.62 15.57 -11.64
C VAL A 243 -4.09 16.63 -12.63
N ASP A 244 -3.30 17.69 -12.72
CA ASP A 244 -3.52 18.85 -13.58
C ASP A 244 -2.20 19.22 -14.26
N ARG A 245 -2.24 19.50 -15.57
CA ARG A 245 -1.07 19.79 -16.41
C ARG A 245 -0.01 18.70 -16.35
N CYS A 246 -0.48 17.46 -16.45
CA CYS A 246 0.33 16.24 -16.32
C CYS A 246 1.18 16.22 -15.05
N ARG A 247 0.68 16.79 -13.96
CA ARG A 247 1.41 16.91 -12.69
C ARG A 247 0.46 16.63 -11.53
N ALA A 248 0.99 15.98 -10.50
CA ALA A 248 0.30 15.90 -9.23
C ALA A 248 0.51 17.21 -8.42
N ASN A 249 -0.58 17.77 -7.90
CA ASN A 249 -0.54 18.98 -7.07
C ASN A 249 0.26 18.82 -5.77
N ARG A 250 0.40 17.59 -5.27
CA ARG A 250 1.20 17.27 -4.07
C ARG A 250 2.34 16.34 -4.47
N TYR A 251 3.57 16.84 -4.33
CA TYR A 251 4.76 16.06 -4.66
C TYR A 251 5.08 15.03 -3.58
N VAL A 252 4.89 15.41 -2.31
CA VAL A 252 5.11 14.55 -1.14
C VAL A 252 3.88 14.53 -0.24
N ILE A 253 3.57 13.36 0.31
CA ILE A 253 2.53 13.14 1.31
C ILE A 253 2.97 12.19 2.42
N GLY A 254 2.35 12.32 3.58
CA GLY A 254 2.31 11.24 4.57
C GLY A 254 1.01 10.44 4.41
N ALA A 255 1.10 9.12 4.47
CA ALA A 255 -0.04 8.22 4.45
C ALA A 255 0.18 7.06 5.42
N ARG A 256 -0.88 6.56 6.05
CA ARG A 256 -0.79 5.30 6.82
C ARG A 256 -0.88 4.10 5.89
N ASN A 257 -0.17 3.01 6.22
CA ASN A 257 -0.30 1.78 5.45
C ASN A 257 -1.75 1.24 5.55
N GLY A 258 -2.35 0.92 4.41
CA GLY A 258 -3.76 0.57 4.25
C GLY A 258 -4.70 1.73 3.88
N GLU A 259 -4.24 2.98 3.89
CA GLU A 259 -5.04 4.17 3.56
C GLU A 259 -5.51 4.18 2.11
N ASN A 260 -6.70 4.74 1.88
CA ASN A 260 -7.20 5.00 0.54
C ASN A 260 -7.01 6.49 0.20
N ILE A 261 -6.50 6.74 -1.00
CA ILE A 261 -6.32 8.07 -1.57
C ILE A 261 -7.18 8.23 -2.82
N LEU A 262 -7.68 9.43 -3.06
CA LEU A 262 -8.46 9.78 -4.25
C LEU A 262 -7.56 10.51 -5.25
N LEU A 263 -7.41 9.96 -6.45
CA LEU A 263 -6.75 10.64 -7.56
C LEU A 263 -7.80 11.16 -8.53
N GLU A 264 -7.76 12.44 -8.84
CA GLU A 264 -8.66 13.11 -9.76
C GLU A 264 -7.85 13.66 -10.92
N ASN A 265 -8.16 13.22 -12.13
CA ASN A 265 -7.56 13.71 -13.35
C ASN A 265 -8.43 14.79 -13.96
N THR A 266 -7.94 16.02 -13.93
CA THR A 266 -8.58 17.16 -14.59
C THR A 266 -8.01 17.40 -15.98
N ASP A 267 -6.96 16.68 -16.38
CA ASP A 267 -6.38 16.79 -17.71
C ASP A 267 -7.33 16.25 -18.79
N PRO A 268 -7.25 16.82 -20.02
CA PRO A 268 -7.95 16.33 -21.20
C PRO A 268 -7.24 15.11 -21.83
N ILE A 269 -6.44 14.38 -21.05
CA ILE A 269 -5.72 13.18 -21.50
C ILE A 269 -5.76 12.10 -20.42
N GLN A 270 -5.61 10.86 -20.83
CA GLN A 270 -5.46 9.72 -19.92
C GLN A 270 -4.01 9.59 -19.42
N HIS A 271 -3.85 9.21 -18.16
CA HIS A 271 -2.56 8.87 -17.56
C HIS A 271 -2.48 7.39 -17.19
N GLU A 272 -1.34 6.75 -17.47
CA GLU A 272 -1.08 5.38 -17.03
C GLU A 272 -0.51 5.38 -15.61
N ILE A 273 -1.38 5.54 -14.62
CA ILE A 273 -0.99 5.68 -13.22
C ILE A 273 -0.70 4.30 -12.61
N ALA A 274 0.57 4.09 -12.30
CA ALA A 274 1.05 2.96 -11.55
C ALA A 274 1.48 3.39 -10.13
N THR A 275 1.40 2.42 -9.23
CA THR A 275 1.87 2.58 -7.86
C THR A 275 2.98 1.61 -7.56
N TYR A 276 3.92 2.02 -6.72
CA TYR A 276 5.12 1.26 -6.39
C TYR A 276 5.35 1.29 -4.89
N GLU A 277 5.78 0.18 -4.32
CA GLU A 277 6.46 0.19 -3.03
C GLU A 277 7.96 0.27 -3.27
N VAL A 278 8.67 1.03 -2.44
CA VAL A 278 10.12 1.19 -2.53
C VAL A 278 10.77 0.59 -1.30
N ARG A 279 11.73 -0.31 -1.54
CA ARG A 279 12.46 -1.07 -0.53
C ARG A 279 13.93 -1.04 -0.89
N ASN A 280 14.71 -0.21 -0.19
CA ASN A 280 16.12 0.02 -0.49
C ASN A 280 16.29 0.40 -1.99
N ILE A 281 17.08 -0.36 -2.75
CA ILE A 281 17.33 -0.08 -4.18
C ILE A 281 16.24 -0.60 -5.13
N TYR A 282 15.25 -1.36 -4.63
CA TYR A 282 14.22 -2.01 -5.44
C TYR A 282 12.89 -1.27 -5.34
N SER A 283 12.20 -1.14 -6.47
CA SER A 283 10.81 -0.69 -6.52
C SER A 283 9.95 -1.77 -7.18
N ASP A 284 8.92 -2.20 -6.46
CA ASP A 284 8.00 -3.24 -6.94
C ASP A 284 6.66 -2.57 -7.28
N GLN A 285 6.18 -2.76 -8.51
CA GLN A 285 4.89 -2.22 -8.93
C GLN A 285 3.74 -2.94 -8.20
N THR A 286 2.94 -2.19 -7.45
CA THR A 286 1.82 -2.71 -6.64
C THR A 286 0.48 -2.63 -7.37
N SER A 287 0.33 -1.69 -8.31
CA SER A 287 -0.84 -1.57 -9.19
C SER A 287 -0.44 -0.86 -10.48
N ASN A 288 -1.10 -1.18 -11.58
CA ASN A 288 -1.09 -0.34 -12.79
C ASN A 288 -2.51 -0.23 -13.30
N ARG A 289 -3.08 0.98 -13.22
CA ARG A 289 -4.46 1.24 -13.58
C ARG A 289 -4.54 2.60 -14.26
N PRO A 290 -5.05 2.68 -15.51
CA PRO A 290 -5.19 3.94 -16.19
C PRO A 290 -6.10 4.88 -15.40
N LEU A 291 -5.84 6.17 -15.49
CA LEU A 291 -6.65 7.25 -14.97
C LEU A 291 -7.17 8.06 -16.17
N PRO A 292 -8.39 7.75 -16.67
CA PRO A 292 -8.98 8.44 -17.81
C PRO A 292 -9.08 9.95 -17.61
N GLU A 293 -9.23 10.70 -18.71
CA GLU A 293 -9.52 12.14 -18.67
C GLU A 293 -10.76 12.43 -17.83
N LYS A 294 -10.76 13.57 -17.12
CA LYS A 294 -11.90 14.07 -16.34
C LYS A 294 -12.54 13.01 -15.43
N SER A 295 -11.72 12.19 -14.78
CA SER A 295 -12.17 11.06 -13.97
C SER A 295 -11.49 11.02 -12.60
N SER A 296 -12.11 10.32 -11.66
CA SER A 296 -11.55 10.11 -10.33
C SER A 296 -11.45 8.63 -10.00
N GLN A 297 -10.37 8.21 -9.36
CA GLN A 297 -10.17 6.83 -8.92
C GLN A 297 -9.51 6.75 -7.55
N VAL A 298 -9.97 5.79 -6.76
CA VAL A 298 -9.33 5.44 -5.50
C VAL A 298 -8.12 4.52 -5.73
N ARG A 299 -7.03 4.80 -5.03
CA ARG A 299 -5.87 3.89 -4.88
C ARG A 299 -5.67 3.60 -3.40
N SER A 300 -5.28 2.37 -3.08
CA SER A 300 -4.91 1.99 -1.72
C SER A 300 -3.39 2.09 -1.58
N VAL A 301 -2.92 2.86 -0.62
CA VAL A 301 -1.53 2.86 -0.17
C VAL A 301 -1.36 1.61 0.69
N PHE A 302 -1.06 0.48 0.04
CA PHE A 302 -0.86 -0.78 0.74
C PHE A 302 0.42 -1.45 0.28
N VAL A 303 1.35 -1.58 1.22
CA VAL A 303 2.74 -1.98 0.97
C VAL A 303 3.20 -2.96 2.04
N ARG A 304 4.33 -3.62 1.78
CA ARG A 304 4.97 -4.46 2.79
C ARG A 304 5.54 -3.64 3.94
N GLU A 305 5.72 -4.31 5.07
CA GLU A 305 6.21 -3.70 6.32
C GLU A 305 7.63 -3.11 6.18
N ASP A 306 8.46 -3.69 5.32
CA ASP A 306 9.82 -3.22 5.03
C ASP A 306 9.88 -2.12 3.95
N ALA A 307 8.73 -1.60 3.51
CA ALA A 307 8.68 -0.48 2.56
C ALA A 307 9.11 0.83 3.23
N GLU A 308 10.02 1.55 2.57
CA GLU A 308 10.48 2.87 3.02
C GLU A 308 9.49 3.96 2.65
N HIS A 309 8.95 3.88 1.43
CA HIS A 309 7.94 4.80 0.92
C HIS A 309 7.15 4.17 -0.24
N PHE A 310 6.09 4.84 -0.65
CA PHE A 310 5.20 4.45 -1.73
C PHE A 310 5.19 5.53 -2.80
N ILE A 311 5.21 5.16 -4.07
CA ILE A 311 5.21 6.11 -5.19
C ILE A 311 3.94 5.92 -5.99
N VAL A 312 3.26 7.01 -6.31
CA VAL A 312 2.23 7.06 -7.35
C VAL A 312 2.81 7.83 -8.53
N LYS A 313 2.96 7.20 -9.70
CA LYS A 313 3.53 7.87 -10.87
C LYS A 313 2.87 7.44 -12.17
N CYS A 314 2.99 8.26 -13.20
CA CYS A 314 2.69 7.84 -14.55
C CYS A 314 3.83 6.97 -15.11
N ASN A 315 3.50 5.85 -15.74
CA ASN A 315 4.49 4.99 -16.40
C ASN A 315 4.95 5.52 -17.76
N LEU A 316 4.22 6.47 -18.35
CA LEU A 316 4.59 7.09 -19.62
C LEU A 316 5.61 8.22 -19.42
N HIS A 317 5.43 9.05 -18.38
CA HIS A 317 6.27 10.21 -18.13
C HIS A 317 6.72 10.30 -16.66
N PRO A 318 8.02 10.54 -16.40
CA PRO A 318 8.57 10.55 -15.04
C PRO A 318 8.22 11.80 -14.21
N PHE A 319 7.70 12.86 -14.83
CA PHE A 319 7.36 14.13 -14.15
C PHE A 319 6.00 14.14 -13.46
N LEU A 320 5.12 13.18 -13.77
CA LEU A 320 3.88 12.98 -13.01
C LEU A 320 4.16 11.95 -11.92
N GLN A 321 4.49 12.42 -10.72
CA GLN A 321 4.74 11.56 -9.57
C GLN A 321 4.39 12.23 -8.24
N THR A 322 4.04 11.39 -7.27
CA THR A 322 3.85 11.72 -5.85
C THR A 322 4.54 10.65 -5.02
N HIS A 323 5.31 11.08 -4.02
CA HIS A 323 5.98 10.22 -3.05
C HIS A 323 5.21 10.25 -1.73
N ALA A 324 4.90 9.08 -1.19
CA ALA A 324 4.16 8.90 0.04
C ALA A 324 5.05 8.25 1.10
N TYR A 325 5.33 8.98 2.16
CA TYR A 325 5.99 8.44 3.35
C TYR A 325 4.99 7.70 4.23
N LEU A 326 5.37 6.53 4.74
CA LEU A 326 4.51 5.68 5.55
C LEU A 326 4.59 6.10 7.02
N VAL A 327 3.61 6.87 7.46
CA VAL A 327 3.52 7.35 8.85
C VAL A 327 2.80 6.33 9.74
N GLN A 328 3.30 6.16 10.97
CA GLN A 328 2.76 5.20 11.94
C GLN A 328 1.71 5.82 12.88
N ASN A 329 1.68 7.15 12.97
CA ASN A 329 0.79 7.92 13.83
C ASN A 329 0.40 9.25 13.13
N PRO A 330 -0.60 9.99 13.63
CA PRO A 330 -1.12 11.18 12.95
C PRO A 330 -0.34 12.47 13.25
N TYR A 331 0.80 12.39 13.94
CA TYR A 331 1.65 13.52 14.25
C TYR A 331 2.70 13.69 13.17
N TYR A 332 2.24 14.14 12.01
CA TYR A 332 3.08 14.50 10.89
C TYR A 332 2.54 15.73 10.16
N THR A 333 3.40 16.36 9.38
CA THR A 333 3.06 17.48 8.49
C THR A 333 4.01 17.51 7.30
N VAL A 334 3.73 18.37 6.33
CA VAL A 334 4.58 18.62 5.16
C VAL A 334 5.03 20.07 5.20
N SER A 335 6.31 20.36 4.98
CA SER A 335 6.81 21.73 4.94
C SER A 335 6.16 22.53 3.80
N ASP A 336 5.88 23.81 4.06
CA ASP A 336 5.32 24.75 3.11
C ASP A 336 6.38 25.29 2.11
N ALA A 337 5.99 26.26 1.27
CA ALA A 337 6.88 26.82 0.25
C ALA A 337 8.11 27.53 0.82
N GLU A 338 8.02 28.05 2.04
CA GLU A 338 9.09 28.72 2.76
C GLU A 338 9.85 27.77 3.70
N GLY A 339 9.48 26.49 3.69
CA GLY A 339 10.06 25.43 4.52
C GLY A 339 9.50 25.36 5.94
N ASN A 340 8.51 26.17 6.31
CA ASN A 340 7.96 26.14 7.66
C ASN A 340 7.02 24.95 7.85
N PHE A 341 6.89 24.53 9.11
CA PHE A 341 5.96 23.46 9.49
C PHE A 341 5.43 23.65 10.91
N SER A 342 4.27 23.04 11.18
CA SER A 342 3.65 22.98 12.51
C SER A 342 2.90 21.66 12.70
N ILE A 343 3.00 21.07 13.89
CA ILE A 343 2.24 19.89 14.33
C ILE A 343 1.63 20.19 15.69
N GLU A 344 0.31 20.22 15.75
CA GLU A 344 -0.45 20.59 16.96
C GLU A 344 -1.00 19.38 17.72
N ASN A 345 -1.40 19.63 18.96
CA ASN A 345 -2.07 18.69 19.87
C ASN A 345 -1.25 17.42 20.13
N ILE A 346 0.07 17.57 20.24
CA ILE A 346 1.00 16.49 20.55
C ILE A 346 0.98 16.22 22.06
N PRO A 347 0.81 14.98 22.53
CA PRO A 347 0.83 14.68 23.96
C PRO A 347 2.17 15.09 24.56
N PRO A 348 2.21 15.70 25.76
CA PRO A 348 3.47 16.09 26.39
C PRO A 348 4.41 14.89 26.57
N GLY A 349 5.69 15.07 26.29
CA GLY A 349 6.66 13.97 26.28
C GLY A 349 7.91 14.28 25.47
N THR A 350 8.87 13.36 25.52
CA THR A 350 10.09 13.42 24.70
C THR A 350 9.93 12.48 23.51
N TYR A 351 10.13 12.99 22.31
CA TYR A 351 9.97 12.24 21.07
C TYR A 351 11.19 12.42 20.17
N GLU A 352 11.46 11.42 19.34
CA GLU A 352 12.28 11.62 18.17
C GLU A 352 11.40 12.17 17.03
N VAL A 353 11.90 13.22 16.39
CA VAL A 353 11.32 13.87 15.23
C VAL A 353 12.19 13.56 14.04
N VAL A 354 11.55 13.14 12.95
CA VAL A 354 12.21 12.72 11.73
C VAL A 354 11.78 13.67 10.62
N ALA A 355 12.77 14.23 9.92
CA ALA A 355 12.57 14.99 8.68
C ALA A 355 12.99 14.12 7.49
N TRP A 356 12.04 13.80 6.63
CA TRP A 356 12.22 12.94 5.47
C TRP A 356 11.88 13.67 4.17
N HIS A 357 12.77 13.55 3.20
CA HIS A 357 12.56 13.99 1.83
C HIS A 357 13.06 12.88 0.87
N PRO A 358 12.40 12.62 -0.28
CA PRO A 358 12.61 11.39 -1.05
C PRO A 358 14.05 11.11 -1.50
N PHE A 359 14.86 12.17 -1.67
CA PHE A 359 16.16 12.05 -2.33
C PHE A 359 17.34 12.60 -1.55
N ILE A 360 17.20 12.78 -0.24
CA ILE A 360 18.28 13.29 0.61
C ILE A 360 18.24 12.54 1.96
N PRO A 361 19.38 12.24 2.60
CA PRO A 361 19.41 11.48 3.83
C PRO A 361 18.50 12.07 4.90
N THR A 362 17.63 11.23 5.46
CA THR A 362 16.74 11.59 6.56
C THR A 362 17.51 12.17 7.75
N GLN A 363 16.98 13.25 8.32
CA GLN A 363 17.51 13.83 9.56
C GLN A 363 16.63 13.45 10.75
N ARG A 364 17.25 13.37 11.93
CA ARG A 364 16.61 13.00 13.19
C ARG A 364 17.01 13.98 14.26
N SER A 365 16.07 14.34 15.12
CA SER A 365 16.31 15.17 16.29
C SER A 365 15.45 14.69 17.45
N THR A 366 15.83 15.03 18.68
CA THR A 366 15.05 14.73 19.88
C THR A 366 14.46 16.02 20.42
N ILE A 367 13.16 16.03 20.72
CA ILE A 367 12.46 17.20 21.26
C ILE A 367 11.58 16.82 22.44
N THR A 368 11.47 17.73 23.40
CA THR A 368 10.51 17.64 24.50
C THR A 368 9.35 18.58 24.24
N ILE A 369 8.14 18.03 24.15
CA ILE A 369 6.91 18.78 23.99
C ILE A 369 6.37 19.14 25.38
N PRO A 370 6.27 20.45 25.73
CA PRO A 370 5.69 20.88 27.00
C PRO A 370 4.16 20.77 27.00
N THR A 371 3.58 20.72 28.19
CA THR A 371 2.13 20.83 28.40
C THR A 371 1.60 22.16 27.87
N LYS A 372 0.70 22.13 26.87
CA LYS A 372 0.07 23.31 26.25
C LYS A 372 1.06 24.43 25.84
N GLY A 373 2.26 24.07 25.40
CA GLY A 373 3.29 25.01 24.99
C GLY A 373 3.89 24.69 23.62
N ASP A 374 4.75 25.59 23.15
CA ASP A 374 5.45 25.45 21.88
C ASP A 374 6.85 24.87 22.09
N ALA A 375 7.24 23.95 21.22
CA ALA A 375 8.60 23.47 21.06
C ALA A 375 9.07 23.74 19.62
N ASN A 376 10.35 24.06 19.45
CA ASN A 376 10.92 24.39 18.15
C ASN A 376 12.04 23.41 17.78
N VAL A 377 12.05 22.98 16.52
CA VAL A 377 13.16 22.20 15.94
C VAL A 377 13.34 22.55 14.47
N ASP A 378 14.56 22.87 14.07
CA ASP A 378 14.89 23.16 12.68
C ASP A 378 15.72 22.03 12.08
N PHE A 379 15.62 21.85 10.76
CA PHE A 379 16.37 20.87 9.99
C PHE A 379 17.09 21.56 8.84
N ASP A 380 18.39 21.31 8.69
CA ASP A 380 19.18 21.87 7.58
C ASP A 380 19.78 20.75 6.75
N PHE A 381 19.16 20.46 5.61
CA PHE A 381 19.66 19.49 4.64
C PHE A 381 20.76 20.11 3.79
N ASN A 382 21.78 19.34 3.39
CA ASN A 382 22.80 19.82 2.46
C ASN A 382 22.57 19.27 1.06
N GLY A 383 22.39 20.12 0.06
CA GLY A 383 22.15 19.70 -1.32
C GLY A 383 23.27 18.84 -1.93
N LYS A 384 24.50 18.88 -1.39
CA LYS A 384 25.59 17.96 -1.78
C LYS A 384 25.31 16.50 -1.43
N ASP A 385 24.41 16.24 -0.49
CA ASP A 385 24.06 14.91 -0.04
C ASP A 385 22.91 14.30 -0.84
N GLU A 386 22.51 14.91 -1.97
CA GLU A 386 21.46 14.34 -2.80
C GLU A 386 21.81 12.91 -3.28
N LYS A 387 20.79 12.05 -3.29
CA LYS A 387 20.89 10.63 -3.67
C LYS A 387 20.04 10.29 -4.89
N ARG A 388 19.61 11.30 -5.67
CA ARG A 388 18.82 11.07 -6.88
C ARG A 388 19.62 10.19 -7.84
N LYS A 389 18.99 9.10 -8.31
CA LYS A 389 19.51 8.36 -9.46
C LYS A 389 19.18 9.18 -10.71
N LEU A 390 20.21 9.57 -11.44
CA LEU A 390 20.08 10.21 -12.75
C LEU A 390 20.11 9.12 -13.83
N TYR A 391 19.08 9.05 -14.65
CA TYR A 391 19.01 8.18 -15.83
C TYR A 391 19.45 8.92 -17.09
N HIS A 392 19.70 8.18 -18.18
CA HIS A 392 20.10 8.79 -19.46
C HIS A 392 19.07 9.80 -20.00
N ASP A 393 17.79 9.59 -19.67
CA ASP A 393 16.68 10.46 -20.05
C ASP A 393 16.50 11.65 -19.08
N ASP A 394 17.16 11.62 -17.91
CA ASP A 394 17.31 12.77 -17.02
C ASP A 394 18.45 13.63 -17.56
N ILE A 395 18.21 14.27 -18.70
CA ILE A 395 19.22 15.00 -19.44
C ILE A 395 19.71 16.19 -18.61
N GLU A 396 21.02 16.31 -18.42
CA GLU A 396 21.64 17.53 -17.90
C GLU A 396 21.52 18.66 -18.92
N GLY A 397 20.50 19.52 -18.75
CA GLY A 397 20.23 20.63 -19.64
C GLY A 397 19.57 20.22 -20.96
N TYR A 398 19.52 21.14 -21.92
CA TYR A 398 18.90 20.90 -23.22
C TYR A 398 19.90 20.20 -24.17
N ARG A 399 19.82 18.88 -24.31
CA ARG A 399 20.67 18.12 -25.27
C ARG A 399 20.39 18.50 -26.72
N PHE A 400 19.16 18.93 -27.00
CA PHE A 400 18.74 19.45 -28.29
C PHE A 400 18.04 20.79 -28.07
N ASN A 401 18.51 21.84 -28.72
CA ASN A 401 17.67 23.03 -28.92
C ASN A 401 16.47 22.56 -29.75
N THR A 402 15.29 22.68 -29.19
CA THR A 402 14.10 22.45 -29.99
C THR A 402 13.98 23.63 -30.96
N TRP A 403 13.61 23.36 -32.22
CA TRP A 403 13.28 24.43 -33.17
C TRP A 403 11.97 25.16 -32.81
N TYR A 404 11.37 24.81 -31.67
CA TYR A 404 10.12 25.33 -31.12
C TYR A 404 10.43 26.28 -29.97
N ASP A 405 10.99 27.44 -30.30
CA ASP A 405 10.94 28.62 -29.44
C ASP A 405 10.05 29.64 -30.14
N SER A 406 8.77 29.61 -29.83
CA SER A 406 7.92 30.75 -30.13
C SER A 406 7.12 31.08 -28.89
N LYS A 407 7.55 32.14 -28.20
CA LYS A 407 6.80 32.81 -27.14
C LYS A 407 5.41 33.28 -27.60
N GLU A 408 5.08 33.17 -28.89
CA GLU A 408 3.86 33.72 -29.49
C GLU A 408 2.83 32.69 -29.96
N LYS A 409 3.22 31.46 -30.37
CA LYS A 409 2.26 30.45 -30.88
C LYS A 409 2.69 29.01 -30.60
N PHE A 410 2.39 28.51 -29.41
CA PHE A 410 2.40 27.06 -29.18
C PHE A 410 1.31 26.39 -30.01
N TYR A 411 1.62 25.22 -30.59
CA TYR A 411 0.63 24.37 -31.27
C TYR A 411 -0.47 24.05 -30.25
N GLY A 412 -1.69 24.59 -30.41
CA GLY A 412 -2.80 24.38 -29.47
C GLY A 412 -3.17 25.55 -28.53
N GLY A 413 -2.47 26.69 -28.54
CA GLY A 413 -2.89 27.92 -27.84
C GLY A 413 -1.84 28.52 -26.90
N GLN A 414 -2.25 29.42 -25.99
CA GLN A 414 -1.34 30.09 -25.05
C GLN A 414 -0.70 29.09 -24.06
N ARG A 415 0.57 29.32 -23.72
CA ARG A 415 1.30 28.61 -22.66
C ARG A 415 0.55 28.73 -21.33
N VAL A 416 0.59 27.66 -20.55
CA VAL A 416 0.06 27.64 -19.18
C VAL A 416 1.24 27.44 -18.23
N ASP A 417 1.60 28.49 -17.49
CA ASP A 417 2.76 28.48 -16.59
C ASP A 417 2.57 27.50 -15.42
N ASP A 418 3.67 26.86 -15.01
CA ASP A 418 3.69 25.94 -13.86
C ASP A 418 3.91 26.73 -12.54
N PRO A 419 3.05 26.57 -11.52
CA PRO A 419 3.22 27.27 -10.24
C PRO A 419 4.58 27.03 -9.56
N VAL A 420 5.21 25.87 -9.76
CA VAL A 420 6.54 25.64 -9.16
C VAL A 420 7.65 26.25 -9.98
N GLU A 421 7.49 26.39 -11.31
CA GLU A 421 8.42 27.22 -12.09
C GLU A 421 8.42 28.65 -11.54
N ILE A 422 7.25 29.18 -11.16
CA ILE A 422 7.14 30.50 -10.51
C ILE A 422 7.84 30.53 -9.15
N LEU A 423 7.62 29.52 -8.30
CA LEU A 423 8.27 29.43 -6.98
C LEU A 423 9.80 29.27 -7.08
N GLN A 424 10.29 28.66 -8.16
CA GLN A 424 11.71 28.44 -8.44
C GLN A 424 12.33 29.52 -9.32
N ALA A 425 11.56 30.54 -9.73
CA ALA A 425 12.04 31.66 -10.53
C ALA A 425 12.82 32.67 -9.68
N PHE A 426 13.98 32.24 -9.15
CA PHE A 426 14.97 33.16 -8.60
C PHE A 426 16.35 32.82 -9.16
N CYS A 427 17.02 33.85 -9.68
CA CYS A 427 18.35 33.72 -10.25
C CYS A 427 19.38 33.64 -9.12
N ASP A 428 20.05 32.51 -8.96
CA ASP A 428 21.37 32.46 -8.32
C ASP A 428 22.42 32.00 -9.33
N LYS A 429 23.71 32.14 -8.99
CA LYS A 429 24.84 31.83 -9.89
C LYS A 429 24.86 30.37 -10.39
N GLU A 430 24.07 29.48 -9.81
CA GLU A 430 24.06 28.04 -10.08
C GLU A 430 22.75 27.57 -10.76
N HIS A 431 21.70 28.40 -10.78
CA HIS A 431 20.45 28.11 -11.49
C HIS A 431 20.53 28.60 -12.95
N LEU A 432 20.06 27.75 -13.87
CA LEU A 432 19.91 28.05 -15.29
C LEU A 432 18.82 29.11 -15.52
N CYS A 433 19.11 30.35 -15.15
CA CYS A 433 18.49 31.52 -15.77
C CYS A 433 19.44 31.98 -16.89
N GLU A 434 18.89 32.26 -18.07
CA GLU A 434 19.68 32.77 -19.21
C GLU A 434 20.57 33.95 -18.78
N PRO A 435 21.73 34.14 -19.45
CA PRO A 435 22.47 35.38 -19.31
C PRO A 435 21.54 36.54 -19.68
N SER A 436 21.58 37.60 -18.88
CA SER A 436 20.98 38.88 -19.23
C SER A 436 21.28 39.19 -20.69
N ALA A 437 20.22 39.43 -21.47
CA ALA A 437 20.33 40.02 -22.79
C ALA A 437 20.82 41.46 -22.59
N ASP A 438 22.15 41.63 -22.67
CA ASP A 438 22.78 42.92 -22.99
C ASP A 438 22.80 43.12 -24.50
#